data_AF-G5H9X7-F1
#
_entry.id   AF-G5H9X7-F1
#
_cell.length_a   1.000
_cell.length_b   1.000
_cell.length_c   1.000
_cell.angle_alpha   90.00
_cell.angle_beta   90.00
_cell.angle_gamma   90.00
#
_symmetry.space_group_name_H-M   'P 1'
#
loop_
_entity.id
_entity.type
_entity.pdbx_description
1 polymer ?
#
loop_
_entity_poly.entity_id
_entity_poly.type
_entity_poly.pdbx_seq_one_letter_code
_entity_poly.pdbx_strand_id
1 'polypeptide(L)'
;MIKKFLCVYTCVPLAGLNNLDMRNFNNIRVYLFVAFFIGILLLVTACVLFQQEIISNESTSIGLWTRCMDIGSGIISFSFGCLCFLFFLNVKTLQDLKSVKTKNKTVLWMLANGMALLMIPATGWYYLFRAMRGDYLPSADSIGIPIAIQSHTVLLFLLPLNVFVLLSLMRSSLPAPMFQPKPCLKGKNKLELWFWDIVIGVLLALAVVVLILLVIDGDHIMIVLMMGFIYLLLSLRAGKVNYQRKIVSEK
;
A
#
# COMPACT_ATOMS: atom_id res chain seq x y z
N MET A 1 -7.60 1.04 22.56
CA MET A 1 -7.97 1.49 21.21
C MET A 1 -6.86 1.23 20.18
N ILE A 2 -5.60 1.58 20.46
CA ILE A 2 -4.44 1.36 19.57
C ILE A 2 -4.16 -0.13 19.26
N LYS A 3 -4.33 -1.05 20.23
CA LYS A 3 -4.18 -2.50 19.98
C LYS A 3 -5.18 -3.08 18.98
N LYS A 4 -6.41 -2.53 18.89
CA LYS A 4 -7.42 -2.95 17.90
C LYS A 4 -7.16 -2.31 16.53
N PHE A 5 -6.62 -1.09 16.51
CA PHE A 5 -6.22 -0.41 15.28
C PHE A 5 -5.05 -1.16 14.63
N LEU A 6 -4.01 -1.53 15.39
CA LEU A 6 -2.89 -2.32 14.87
C LEU A 6 -3.32 -3.70 14.37
N CYS A 7 -4.30 -4.34 15.02
CA CYS A 7 -4.81 -5.67 14.63
C CYS A 7 -5.51 -5.66 13.26
N VAL A 8 -6.15 -4.56 12.86
CA VAL A 8 -6.70 -4.40 11.49
C VAL A 8 -5.58 -4.17 10.45
N TYR A 9 -4.44 -3.61 10.86
CA TYR A 9 -3.33 -3.27 9.96
C TYR A 9 -2.27 -4.37 9.82
N THR A 10 -2.11 -5.27 10.80
CA THR A 10 -1.12 -6.35 10.78
C THR A 10 -1.70 -7.76 10.61
N CYS A 11 -2.98 -7.99 10.92
CA CYS A 11 -3.53 -9.35 10.92
C CYS A 11 -4.31 -9.76 9.65
N VAL A 12 -4.53 -8.84 8.70
CA VAL A 12 -5.26 -9.17 7.46
C VAL A 12 -4.56 -10.21 6.57
N PRO A 13 -3.22 -10.44 6.62
CA PRO A 13 -2.66 -11.57 5.90
C PRO A 13 -2.50 -12.88 6.69
N LEU A 14 -2.49 -12.87 8.03
CA LEU A 14 -2.02 -14.05 8.79
C LEU A 14 -3.05 -14.76 9.68
N ALA A 15 -4.17 -14.15 10.04
CA ALA A 15 -5.20 -14.84 10.84
C ALA A 15 -6.55 -14.76 10.15
N GLY A 16 -7.18 -15.92 9.98
CA GLY A 16 -8.45 -16.06 9.27
C GLY A 16 -9.49 -15.01 9.70
N LEU A 17 -10.00 -14.26 8.72
CA LEU A 17 -11.15 -13.34 8.79
C LEU A 17 -12.46 -13.96 9.32
N ASN A 18 -12.42 -15.19 9.85
CA ASN A 18 -13.57 -15.89 10.41
C ASN A 18 -13.74 -15.69 11.92
N ASN A 19 -12.69 -15.28 12.66
CA ASN A 19 -12.74 -15.15 14.12
C ASN A 19 -12.74 -13.70 14.65
N LEU A 20 -12.63 -12.70 13.78
CA LEU A 20 -12.85 -11.31 14.19
C LEU A 20 -14.36 -11.06 14.14
N ASP A 21 -14.96 -10.78 15.29
CA ASP A 21 -16.36 -10.40 15.41
C ASP A 21 -16.54 -9.00 14.79
N MET A 22 -16.73 -8.99 13.47
CA MET A 22 -16.70 -7.81 12.58
C MET A 22 -18.05 -7.07 12.54
N ARG A 23 -18.93 -7.29 13.53
CA ARG A 23 -20.29 -6.73 13.56
C ARG A 23 -20.37 -5.25 13.93
N ASN A 24 -19.32 -4.68 14.53
CA ASN A 24 -19.37 -3.32 15.09
C ASN A 24 -18.74 -2.20 14.24
N PHE A 25 -18.22 -2.48 13.04
CA PHE A 25 -17.73 -1.42 12.14
C PHE A 25 -18.84 -1.01 11.15
N ASN A 26 -19.77 -0.17 11.61
CA ASN A 26 -20.96 0.25 10.84
C ASN A 26 -20.61 0.91 9.49
N ASN A 27 -19.48 1.63 9.38
CA ASN A 27 -19.03 2.18 8.09
C ASN A 27 -17.52 2.49 8.12
N ILE A 28 -16.71 1.70 7.41
CA ILE A 28 -15.25 1.90 7.36
C ILE A 28 -14.87 3.24 6.72
N ARG A 29 -15.72 3.76 5.82
CA ARG A 29 -15.47 5.04 5.13
C ARG A 29 -15.45 6.21 6.11
N VAL A 30 -16.28 6.17 7.16
CA VAL A 30 -16.33 7.24 8.18
C VAL A 30 -14.99 7.37 8.90
N TYR A 31 -14.36 6.27 9.28
CA TYR A 31 -13.05 6.30 9.93
C TYR A 31 -11.95 6.89 9.01
N LEU A 32 -12.01 6.58 7.72
CA LEU A 32 -11.08 7.12 6.74
C LEU A 32 -11.35 8.61 6.44
N PHE A 33 -12.61 9.05 6.46
CA PHE A 33 -12.94 10.47 6.42
C PHE A 33 -12.38 11.21 7.63
N VAL A 34 -12.51 10.65 8.83
CA VAL A 34 -11.91 11.24 10.04
C VAL A 34 -10.38 11.30 9.92
N ALA A 35 -9.73 10.23 9.46
CA ALA A 35 -8.28 10.22 9.23
C ALA A 35 -7.84 11.28 8.20
N PHE A 36 -8.61 11.44 7.12
CA PHE A 36 -8.40 12.48 6.12
C PHE A 36 -8.47 13.89 6.72
N PHE A 37 -9.49 14.18 7.55
CA PHE A 37 -9.61 15.46 8.23
C PHE A 37 -8.51 15.70 9.29
N ILE A 38 -8.05 14.64 9.98
CA ILE A 38 -6.88 14.73 10.87
C ILE A 38 -5.64 15.13 10.07
N GLY A 39 -5.44 14.54 8.88
CA GLY A 39 -4.36 14.93 7.99
C GLY A 39 -4.44 16.40 7.55
N ILE A 40 -5.63 16.90 7.20
CA ILE A 40 -5.85 18.32 6.90
C ILE A 40 -5.51 19.20 8.10
N LEU A 41 -5.97 18.84 9.30
CA LEU A 41 -5.69 19.60 10.52
C LEU A 41 -4.19 19.70 10.80
N LEU A 42 -3.44 18.62 10.59
CA LEU A 42 -1.98 18.61 10.72
C LEU A 42 -1.32 19.54 9.70
N LEU A 43 -1.83 19.57 8.48
CA LEU A 43 -1.32 20.43 7.40
C LEU A 43 -1.62 21.91 7.68
N VAL A 44 -2.81 22.24 8.19
CA VAL A 44 -3.15 23.59 8.66
C VAL A 44 -2.25 24.00 9.83
N THR A 45 -2.04 23.10 10.79
CA THR A 45 -1.14 23.34 11.93
C THR A 45 0.28 23.60 11.45
N ALA A 46 0.76 22.85 10.45
CA ALA A 46 2.04 23.11 9.82
C ALA A 46 2.10 24.53 9.23
N CYS A 47 1.11 24.95 8.44
CA CYS A 47 1.07 26.32 7.89
C CYS A 47 1.13 27.41 8.98
N VAL A 48 0.46 27.20 10.12
CA VAL A 48 0.50 28.14 11.25
C VAL A 48 1.89 28.18 11.88
N LEU A 49 2.53 27.03 12.09
CA LEU A 49 3.91 26.94 12.62
C LEU A 49 4.91 27.65 11.70
N PHE A 50 4.78 27.47 10.40
CA PHE A 50 5.62 28.15 9.40
C PHE A 50 5.47 29.67 9.45
N GLN A 51 4.23 30.16 9.56
CA GLN A 51 3.98 31.60 9.68
C GLN A 51 4.56 32.17 10.97
N GLN A 52 4.47 31.42 12.08
CA GLN A 52 5.03 31.84 13.37
C GLN A 52 6.56 31.90 13.33
N GLU A 53 7.20 31.00 12.59
CA GLU A 53 8.66 30.98 12.38
C GLU A 53 9.17 32.18 11.60
N ILE A 54 8.49 32.56 10.51
CA ILE A 54 8.82 33.79 9.75
C ILE A 54 8.84 35.01 10.67
N ILE A 55 7.98 35.01 11.70
CA ILE A 55 7.84 36.10 12.64
C ILE A 55 8.90 36.02 13.76
N SER A 56 9.25 34.82 14.26
CA SER A 56 10.13 34.64 15.42
C SER A 56 11.62 34.46 15.08
N ASN A 57 11.96 34.10 13.83
CA ASN A 57 13.34 33.87 13.36
C ASN A 57 14.13 32.82 14.19
N GLU A 58 13.43 31.91 14.89
CA GLU A 58 14.02 30.82 15.67
C GLU A 58 14.16 29.55 14.83
N SER A 59 15.38 29.02 14.72
CA SER A 59 15.70 27.84 13.89
C SER A 59 15.20 26.50 14.44
N THR A 60 14.62 26.47 15.64
CA THR A 60 14.14 25.26 16.33
C THR A 60 12.81 24.74 15.77
N SER A 61 12.00 25.57 15.09
CA SER A 61 10.70 25.19 14.53
C SER A 61 10.77 24.55 13.12
N ILE A 62 11.87 24.74 12.38
CA ILE A 62 12.07 24.24 11.00
C ILE A 62 11.80 22.74 10.90
N GLY A 63 12.37 21.97 11.84
CA GLY A 63 12.25 20.51 11.87
C GLY A 63 10.87 20.01 12.30
N LEU A 64 10.10 20.82 13.03
CA LEU A 64 8.77 20.43 13.50
C LEU A 64 7.71 20.68 12.42
N TRP A 65 7.77 21.85 11.77
CA TRP A 65 6.86 22.20 10.67
C TRP A 65 6.96 21.20 9.51
N THR A 66 8.18 20.91 9.03
CA THR A 66 8.42 19.96 7.93
C THR A 66 7.85 18.58 8.25
N ARG A 67 8.05 18.09 9.48
CA ARG A 67 7.50 16.80 9.93
C ARG A 67 5.97 16.80 10.00
N CYS A 68 5.35 17.86 10.50
CA CYS A 68 3.89 17.98 10.52
C CYS A 68 3.30 17.97 9.10
N MET A 69 3.98 18.63 8.16
CA MET A 69 3.60 18.67 6.76
C MET A 69 3.75 17.29 6.08
N ASP A 70 4.86 16.59 6.31
CA ASP A 70 5.12 15.25 5.76
C ASP A 70 4.08 14.24 6.28
N ILE A 71 3.90 14.16 7.60
CA ILE A 71 2.93 13.24 8.21
C ILE A 71 1.49 13.59 7.79
N GLY A 72 1.14 14.89 7.79
CA GLY A 72 -0.19 15.36 7.40
C GLY A 72 -0.51 14.97 5.96
N SER A 73 0.40 15.26 5.03
CA SER A 73 0.24 14.93 3.61
C SER A 73 0.24 13.42 3.33
N GLY A 74 1.04 12.64 4.08
CA GLY A 74 1.03 11.18 4.03
C GLY A 74 -0.29 10.58 4.49
N ILE A 75 -0.84 11.06 5.61
CA ILE A 75 -2.16 10.63 6.12
C ILE A 75 -3.26 10.97 5.13
N ILE A 76 -3.24 12.17 4.53
CA ILE A 76 -4.20 12.58 3.49
C ILE A 76 -4.12 11.62 2.30
N SER A 77 -2.93 11.40 1.77
CA SER A 77 -2.71 10.56 0.58
C SER A 77 -3.15 9.11 0.81
N PHE A 78 -2.80 8.55 1.97
CA PHE A 78 -3.22 7.21 2.36
C PHE A 78 -4.75 7.12 2.54
N SER A 79 -5.35 8.05 3.28
CA SER A 79 -6.78 8.05 3.55
C SER A 79 -7.59 8.24 2.27
N PHE A 80 -7.16 9.15 1.40
CA PHE A 80 -7.76 9.39 0.10
C PHE A 80 -7.65 8.16 -0.80
N GLY A 81 -6.46 7.55 -0.90
CA GLY A 81 -6.26 6.31 -1.66
C GLY A 81 -7.16 5.17 -1.17
N CYS A 82 -7.29 5.01 0.15
CA CYS A 82 -8.18 4.02 0.75
C CYS A 82 -9.65 4.32 0.44
N LEU A 83 -10.07 5.59 0.55
CA LEU A 83 -11.43 5.99 0.21
C LEU A 83 -11.74 5.70 -1.25
N CYS A 84 -10.88 6.13 -2.18
CA CYS A 84 -11.04 5.85 -3.60
C CYS A 84 -11.19 4.35 -3.86
N PHE A 85 -10.32 3.51 -3.26
CA PHE A 85 -10.39 2.06 -3.39
C PHE A 85 -11.74 1.50 -2.91
N LEU A 86 -12.23 1.92 -1.74
CA LEU A 86 -13.51 1.47 -1.19
C LEU A 86 -14.71 1.98 -1.98
N PHE A 87 -14.63 3.19 -2.55
CA PHE A 87 -15.67 3.72 -3.43
C PHE A 87 -15.72 2.96 -4.75
N PHE A 88 -14.58 2.72 -5.41
CA PHE A 88 -14.53 1.97 -6.66
C PHE A 88 -14.97 0.50 -6.52
N LEU A 89 -14.76 -0.10 -5.35
CA LEU A 89 -15.23 -1.46 -5.05
C LEU A 89 -16.59 -1.52 -4.38
N ASN A 90 -17.24 -0.36 -4.18
CA ASN A 90 -18.51 -0.21 -3.47
C ASN A 90 -18.56 -0.91 -2.09
N VAL A 91 -17.44 -0.90 -1.36
CA VAL A 91 -17.30 -1.49 -0.03
C VAL A 91 -17.71 -0.47 1.02
N LYS A 92 -18.74 -0.75 1.81
CA LYS A 92 -19.23 0.12 2.91
C LYS A 92 -18.83 -0.44 4.27
N THR A 93 -18.83 -1.77 4.39
CA THR A 93 -18.48 -2.49 5.62
C THR A 93 -17.32 -3.45 5.37
N LEU A 94 -16.70 -3.91 6.46
CA LEU A 94 -15.66 -4.93 6.38
C LEU A 94 -16.18 -6.29 5.89
N GLN A 95 -17.49 -6.55 5.97
CA GLN A 95 -18.08 -7.77 5.46
C GLN A 95 -18.13 -7.76 3.92
N ASP A 96 -18.36 -6.59 3.32
CA ASP A 96 -18.42 -6.44 1.85
C ASP A 96 -17.09 -6.81 1.19
N LEU A 97 -15.96 -6.70 1.91
CA LEU A 97 -14.65 -7.14 1.43
C LEU A 97 -14.64 -8.61 1.00
N LYS A 98 -15.45 -9.48 1.63
CA LYS A 98 -15.54 -10.91 1.25
C LYS A 98 -16.09 -11.10 -0.17
N SER A 99 -16.87 -10.14 -0.67
CA SER A 99 -17.46 -10.18 -2.02
C SER A 99 -16.52 -9.62 -3.10
N VAL A 100 -15.42 -8.97 -2.71
CA VAL A 100 -14.46 -8.38 -3.65
C VAL A 100 -13.75 -9.47 -4.44
N LYS A 101 -13.89 -9.39 -5.77
CA LYS A 101 -13.17 -10.25 -6.71
C LYS A 101 -11.91 -9.57 -7.22
N THR A 102 -10.87 -10.36 -7.41
CA THR A 102 -9.64 -9.94 -8.08
C THR A 102 -9.90 -9.70 -9.57
N LYS A 103 -8.99 -8.95 -10.22
CA LYS A 103 -8.99 -8.83 -11.68
C LYS A 103 -8.37 -10.06 -12.35
N ASN A 104 -8.46 -10.11 -13.69
CA ASN A 104 -7.90 -11.16 -14.52
C ASN A 104 -6.36 -11.06 -14.59
N LYS A 105 -5.71 -12.14 -15.05
CA LYS A 105 -4.23 -12.23 -15.13
C LYS A 105 -3.59 -11.09 -15.91
N THR A 106 -4.13 -10.75 -17.08
CA THR A 106 -3.63 -9.67 -17.94
C THR A 106 -3.66 -8.32 -17.22
N VAL A 107 -4.76 -8.03 -16.52
CA VAL A 107 -4.91 -6.79 -15.76
C VAL A 107 -3.93 -6.73 -14.59
N LEU A 108 -3.73 -7.84 -13.87
CA LEU A 108 -2.75 -7.88 -12.78
C LEU A 108 -1.30 -7.71 -13.29
N TRP A 109 -0.98 -8.29 -14.45
CA TRP A 109 0.34 -8.11 -15.07
C TRP A 109 0.57 -6.67 -15.52
N MET A 110 -0.43 -6.04 -16.15
CA MET A 110 -0.39 -4.63 -16.52
C MET A 110 -0.30 -3.72 -15.29
N LEU A 111 -1.04 -4.02 -14.22
CA LEU A 111 -0.96 -3.27 -12.95
C LEU A 111 0.44 -3.37 -12.34
N ALA A 112 1.03 -4.57 -12.29
CA ALA A 112 2.37 -4.75 -11.72
C ALA A 112 3.42 -3.89 -12.43
N ASN A 113 3.45 -3.93 -13.77
CA ASN A 113 4.39 -3.15 -14.56
C ASN A 113 4.05 -1.66 -14.56
N GLY A 114 2.78 -1.30 -14.66
CA GLY A 114 2.33 0.09 -14.63
C GLY A 114 2.70 0.76 -13.31
N MET A 115 2.46 0.10 -12.17
CA MET A 115 2.83 0.64 -10.87
C MET A 115 4.34 0.79 -10.74
N ALA A 116 5.12 -0.21 -11.17
CA ALA A 116 6.59 -0.13 -11.14
C ALA A 116 7.11 1.03 -12.00
N LEU A 117 6.61 1.18 -13.23
CA LEU A 117 7.03 2.27 -14.12
C LEU A 117 6.61 3.65 -13.59
N LEU A 118 5.44 3.75 -12.96
CA LEU A 118 4.97 4.99 -12.33
C LEU A 118 5.79 5.40 -11.10
N MET A 119 6.60 4.50 -10.53
CA MET A 119 7.54 4.87 -9.47
C MET A 119 8.59 5.88 -9.95
N ILE A 120 8.96 5.86 -11.23
CA ILE A 120 9.95 6.80 -11.80
C ILE A 120 9.43 8.26 -11.73
N PRO A 121 8.29 8.61 -12.33
CA PRO A 121 7.74 9.97 -12.19
C PRO A 121 7.32 10.29 -10.75
N ALA A 122 6.92 9.30 -9.95
CA ALA A 122 6.64 9.51 -8.52
C ALA A 122 7.88 9.98 -7.75
N THR A 123 9.03 9.35 -7.98
CA THR A 123 10.32 9.79 -7.42
C THR A 123 10.64 11.21 -7.84
N GLY A 124 10.47 11.55 -9.13
CA GLY A 124 10.68 12.92 -9.62
C GLY A 124 9.77 13.93 -8.90
N TRP A 125 8.50 13.59 -8.71
CA TRP A 125 7.54 14.43 -7.98
C TRP A 125 7.94 14.65 -6.53
N TYR A 126 8.35 13.59 -5.83
CA TYR A 126 8.78 13.65 -4.43
C TYR A 126 9.93 14.64 -4.24
N TYR A 127 10.99 14.51 -5.05
CA TYR A 127 12.15 15.40 -4.93
C TYR A 127 11.84 16.83 -5.38
N LEU A 128 11.01 17.00 -6.42
CA LEU A 128 10.60 18.32 -6.89
C LEU A 128 9.80 19.07 -5.82
N PHE A 129 8.86 18.39 -5.15
CA PHE A 129 8.06 18.96 -4.07
C PHE A 129 8.93 19.44 -2.91
N ARG A 130 9.88 18.60 -2.49
CA ARG A 130 10.83 18.94 -1.42
C ARG A 130 11.81 20.05 -1.82
N ALA A 131 12.21 20.09 -3.09
CA ALA A 131 13.01 21.19 -3.63
C ALA A 131 12.25 22.53 -3.58
N MET A 132 10.97 22.54 -3.98
CA MET A 132 10.12 23.73 -3.89
C MET A 132 9.92 24.19 -2.43
N ARG A 133 10.00 23.27 -1.47
CA ARG A 133 9.95 23.57 -0.03
C ARG A 133 11.25 24.16 0.51
N GLY A 134 12.36 24.02 -0.22
CA GLY A 134 13.69 24.43 0.23
C GLY A 134 14.42 23.37 1.06
N ASP A 135 13.99 22.10 1.03
CA ASP A 135 14.64 21.01 1.77
C ASP A 135 16.04 20.65 1.25
N TYR A 136 16.29 20.97 -0.02
CA TYR A 136 17.54 20.67 -0.71
C TYR A 136 18.24 21.97 -1.11
N LEU A 137 19.57 21.93 -1.09
CA LEU A 137 20.36 23.04 -1.62
C LEU A 137 20.06 23.21 -3.12
N PRO A 138 20.11 24.45 -3.66
CA PRO A 138 19.84 24.72 -5.08
C PRO A 138 20.79 24.02 -6.07
N SER A 139 21.82 23.31 -5.60
CA SER A 139 22.72 22.54 -6.46
C SER A 139 21.98 21.35 -7.08
N ALA A 140 21.94 21.34 -8.42
CA ALA A 140 21.19 20.36 -9.22
C ALA A 140 21.56 18.89 -8.93
N ASP A 141 22.79 18.63 -8.47
CA ASP A 141 23.28 17.28 -8.19
C ASP A 141 22.61 16.64 -6.96
N SER A 142 22.14 17.45 -6.00
CA SER A 142 21.52 16.95 -4.76
C SER A 142 20.19 16.23 -4.99
N ILE A 143 19.53 16.50 -6.11
CA ILE A 143 18.22 15.94 -6.49
C ILE A 143 18.35 15.02 -7.72
N GLY A 144 19.16 15.41 -8.71
CA GLY A 144 19.32 14.64 -9.94
C GLY A 144 19.92 13.25 -9.72
N ILE A 145 20.94 13.14 -8.85
CA ILE A 145 21.61 11.87 -8.56
C ILE A 145 20.65 10.88 -7.89
N PRO A 146 19.93 11.23 -6.79
CA PRO A 146 18.93 10.33 -6.21
C PRO A 146 17.82 9.89 -7.17
N ILE A 147 17.30 10.82 -8.00
CA ILE A 147 16.29 10.49 -9.02
C ILE A 147 16.85 9.46 -10.00
N ALA A 148 18.07 9.69 -10.51
CA ALA A 148 18.71 8.77 -11.44
C ALA A 148 18.91 7.39 -10.79
N ILE A 149 19.51 7.32 -9.60
CA ILE A 149 19.76 6.04 -8.92
C ILE A 149 18.46 5.26 -8.71
N GLN A 150 17.40 5.91 -8.19
CA GLN A 150 16.12 5.25 -7.96
C GLN A 150 15.46 4.80 -9.27
N SER A 151 15.50 5.63 -10.32
CA SER A 151 14.94 5.28 -11.63
C SER A 151 15.63 4.07 -12.26
N HIS A 152 16.97 4.02 -12.22
CA HIS A 152 17.73 2.85 -12.68
C HIS A 152 17.43 1.62 -11.84
N THR A 153 17.31 1.79 -10.52
CA THR A 153 16.94 0.70 -9.61
C THR A 153 15.58 0.12 -9.97
N VAL A 154 14.57 0.97 -10.20
CA VAL A 154 13.23 0.53 -10.64
C VAL A 154 13.30 -0.26 -11.95
N LEU A 155 14.06 0.23 -12.94
CA LEU A 155 14.22 -0.46 -14.22
C LEU A 155 14.90 -1.83 -14.06
N LEU A 156 15.93 -1.93 -13.23
CA LEU A 156 16.58 -3.20 -12.92
C LEU A 156 15.63 -4.17 -12.19
N PHE A 157 14.79 -3.65 -11.29
CA PHE A 157 13.81 -4.44 -10.54
C PHE A 157 12.60 -4.91 -11.38
N LEU A 158 12.37 -4.35 -12.58
CA LEU A 158 11.32 -4.85 -13.48
C LEU A 158 11.54 -6.30 -13.88
N LEU A 159 12.78 -6.74 -14.04
CA LEU A 159 13.11 -8.14 -14.38
C LEU A 159 12.68 -9.12 -13.28
N PRO A 160 13.18 -9.00 -12.03
CA PRO A 160 12.75 -9.89 -10.95
C PRO A 160 11.25 -9.76 -10.65
N LEU A 161 10.67 -8.57 -10.77
CA LEU A 161 9.22 -8.37 -10.62
C LEU A 161 8.43 -9.18 -11.66
N ASN A 162 8.81 -9.10 -12.92
CA ASN A 162 8.12 -9.82 -13.99
C ASN A 162 8.27 -11.33 -13.85
N VAL A 163 9.46 -11.83 -13.49
CA VAL A 163 9.68 -13.26 -13.19
C VAL A 163 8.78 -13.70 -12.04
N PHE A 164 8.74 -12.94 -10.94
CA PHE A 164 7.90 -13.24 -9.79
C PHE A 164 6.40 -13.26 -10.14
N VAL A 165 5.92 -12.24 -10.85
CA VAL A 165 4.50 -12.14 -11.25
C VAL A 165 4.14 -13.28 -12.20
N LEU A 166 4.99 -13.60 -13.17
CA LEU A 166 4.77 -14.71 -14.10
C LEU A 166 4.66 -16.06 -13.36
N LEU A 167 5.63 -16.38 -12.51
CA LEU A 167 5.62 -17.61 -11.70
C LEU A 167 4.39 -17.68 -10.77
N SER A 168 3.98 -16.53 -10.23
CA SER A 168 2.77 -16.42 -9.42
C SER A 168 1.51 -16.70 -10.25
N LEU A 169 1.45 -16.19 -11.49
CA LEU A 169 0.28 -16.30 -12.36
C LEU A 169 0.14 -17.66 -13.07
N MET A 170 1.23 -18.39 -13.34
CA MET A 170 1.20 -19.67 -14.08
C MET A 170 0.24 -20.69 -13.46
N ARG A 171 0.30 -20.87 -12.13
CA ARG A 171 -0.59 -21.78 -11.37
C ARG A 171 -1.59 -21.01 -10.51
N SER A 172 -2.35 -20.13 -11.14
CA SER A 172 -3.39 -19.33 -10.49
C SER A 172 -4.71 -19.40 -11.26
N SER A 173 -5.82 -19.41 -10.52
CA SER A 173 -7.18 -19.33 -11.06
C SER A 173 -7.76 -17.97 -10.72
N LEU A 174 -7.71 -17.05 -11.68
CA LEU A 174 -8.22 -15.68 -11.58
C LEU A 174 -9.28 -15.45 -12.67
N PRO A 175 -10.35 -14.69 -12.41
CA PRO A 175 -10.63 -13.92 -11.20
C PRO A 175 -11.11 -14.80 -10.02
N ALA A 176 -10.81 -14.40 -8.79
CA ALA A 176 -11.14 -15.13 -7.57
C ALA A 176 -11.64 -14.19 -6.47
N PRO A 177 -12.44 -14.67 -5.49
CA PRO A 177 -12.69 -13.92 -4.26
C PRO A 177 -11.37 -13.65 -3.52
N MET A 178 -11.10 -12.39 -3.20
CA MET A 178 -9.83 -11.98 -2.60
C MET A 178 -9.63 -12.60 -1.21
N PHE A 179 -10.67 -12.58 -0.39
CA PHE A 179 -10.65 -13.09 0.98
C PHE A 179 -11.41 -14.40 1.06
N GLN A 180 -10.69 -15.50 0.83
CA GLN A 180 -11.26 -16.84 0.87
C GLN A 180 -10.53 -17.74 1.87
N PRO A 181 -11.24 -18.67 2.53
CA PRO A 181 -10.61 -19.61 3.46
C PRO A 181 -9.71 -20.59 2.70
N LYS A 182 -8.60 -20.98 3.33
CA LYS A 182 -7.69 -21.97 2.73
C LYS A 182 -8.39 -23.33 2.62
N PRO A 183 -8.28 -24.04 1.48
CA PRO A 183 -8.80 -25.41 1.37
C PRO A 183 -8.00 -26.38 2.25
N CYS A 184 -8.64 -27.44 2.72
CA CYS A 184 -7.98 -28.53 3.43
C CYS A 184 -7.19 -29.40 2.43
N LEU A 185 -5.87 -29.21 2.37
CA LEU A 185 -4.98 -29.90 1.43
C LEU A 185 -4.15 -30.98 2.11
N LYS A 186 -3.85 -32.06 1.39
CA LYS A 186 -2.91 -33.13 1.78
C LYS A 186 -1.74 -33.22 0.78
N GLY A 187 -0.57 -33.65 1.25
CA GLY A 187 0.61 -33.94 0.41
C GLY A 187 1.23 -32.72 -0.28
N LYS A 188 1.69 -32.92 -1.52
CA LYS A 188 2.46 -31.94 -2.32
C LYS A 188 1.74 -30.59 -2.50
N ASN A 189 0.42 -30.61 -2.67
CA ASN A 189 -0.38 -29.38 -2.87
C ASN A 189 -0.40 -28.49 -1.61
N LYS A 190 -0.31 -29.10 -0.42
CA LYS A 190 -0.20 -28.35 0.84
C LYS A 190 1.13 -27.60 0.93
N LEU A 191 2.23 -28.25 0.55
CA LEU A 191 3.57 -27.65 0.57
C LEU A 191 3.68 -26.49 -0.43
N GLU A 192 3.16 -26.66 -1.65
CA GLU A 192 3.15 -25.59 -2.66
C GLU A 192 2.37 -24.37 -2.17
N LEU A 193 1.18 -24.55 -1.60
CA LEU A 193 0.39 -23.45 -1.06
C LEU A 193 1.10 -22.76 0.11
N TRP A 194 1.73 -23.53 0.99
CA TRP A 194 2.45 -22.99 2.15
C TRP A 194 3.67 -22.16 1.74
N PHE A 195 4.44 -22.62 0.76
CA PHE A 195 5.56 -21.87 0.19
C PHE A 195 5.10 -20.50 -0.33
N TRP A 196 4.05 -20.48 -1.18
CA TRP A 196 3.53 -19.23 -1.73
C TRP A 196 2.92 -18.32 -0.66
N ASP A 197 2.25 -18.88 0.35
CA ASP A 197 1.75 -18.11 1.49
C ASP A 197 2.87 -17.44 2.28
N ILE A 198 4.01 -18.11 2.48
CA ILE A 198 5.18 -17.50 3.14
C ILE A 198 5.78 -16.40 2.26
N VAL A 199 6.08 -16.70 1.00
CA VAL A 199 6.71 -15.73 0.09
C VAL A 199 5.85 -14.47 -0.04
N ILE A 200 4.55 -14.63 -0.33
CA ILE A 200 3.64 -13.49 -0.45
C ILE A 200 3.42 -12.83 0.91
N GLY A 201 3.33 -13.60 2.00
CA GLY A 201 3.17 -13.07 3.35
C GLY A 201 4.32 -12.18 3.79
N VAL A 202 5.56 -12.59 3.52
CA VAL A 202 6.77 -11.79 3.80
C VAL A 202 6.80 -10.53 2.95
N LEU A 203 6.56 -10.64 1.64
CA LEU A 203 6.51 -9.47 0.75
C LEU A 203 5.42 -8.48 1.15
N LEU A 204 4.26 -8.98 1.58
CA LEU A 204 3.16 -8.15 2.02
C LEU A 204 3.46 -7.46 3.35
N ALA A 205 4.10 -8.15 4.29
CA ALA A 205 4.56 -7.54 5.53
C ALA A 205 5.58 -6.43 5.26
N LEU A 206 6.55 -6.69 4.36
CA LEU A 206 7.52 -5.69 3.91
C LEU A 206 6.81 -4.49 3.25
N ALA A 207 5.85 -4.74 2.35
CA ALA A 207 5.09 -3.68 1.68
C ALA A 207 4.31 -2.82 2.68
N VAL A 208 3.73 -3.42 3.73
CA VAL A 208 3.05 -2.67 4.80
C VAL A 208 4.04 -1.82 5.61
N VAL A 209 5.21 -2.36 5.94
CA VAL A 209 6.26 -1.59 6.63
C VAL A 209 6.71 -0.40 5.77
N VAL A 210 7.00 -0.62 4.49
CA VAL A 210 7.39 0.46 3.57
C VAL A 210 6.26 1.47 3.40
N LEU A 211 5.00 1.02 3.31
CA LEU A 211 3.85 1.94 3.27
C LEU A 211 3.79 2.85 4.50
N ILE A 212 4.04 2.31 5.70
CA ILE A 212 4.08 3.11 6.94
C ILE A 212 5.21 4.15 6.86
N LEU A 213 6.40 3.76 6.39
CA LEU A 213 7.52 4.69 6.21
C LEU A 213 7.18 5.79 5.20
N LEU A 214 6.59 5.44 4.06
CA LEU A 214 6.15 6.41 3.05
C LEU A 214 5.08 7.38 3.57
N VAL A 215 4.18 6.92 4.45
CA VAL A 215 3.21 7.79 5.12
C VAL A 215 3.87 8.75 6.10
N ILE A 216 4.92 8.31 6.82
CA ILE A 216 5.68 9.17 7.72
C ILE A 216 6.49 10.20 6.92
N ASP A 217 7.11 9.78 5.81
CA ASP A 217 7.89 10.64 4.93
C ASP A 217 7.05 11.52 4.00
N GLY A 218 5.72 11.31 4.00
CA GLY A 218 4.79 12.09 3.19
C GLY A 218 4.98 11.92 1.68
N ASP A 219 5.36 10.74 1.17
CA ASP A 219 5.49 10.54 -0.28
C ASP A 219 4.13 10.24 -0.93
N HIS A 220 3.49 11.28 -1.45
CA HIS A 220 2.07 11.25 -1.82
C HIS A 220 1.76 10.17 -2.88
N ILE A 221 2.59 10.11 -3.93
CA ILE A 221 2.34 9.23 -5.07
C ILE A 221 2.82 7.80 -4.75
N MET A 222 3.96 7.64 -4.07
CA MET A 222 4.45 6.31 -3.71
C MET A 222 3.54 5.59 -2.73
N ILE A 223 2.85 6.31 -1.82
CA ILE A 223 1.82 5.72 -0.96
C ILE A 223 0.76 5.01 -1.80
N VAL A 224 0.21 5.68 -2.82
CA VAL A 224 -0.83 5.12 -3.69
C VAL A 224 -0.31 3.94 -4.51
N LEU A 225 0.91 4.04 -5.04
CA LEU A 225 1.55 2.95 -5.79
C LEU A 225 1.78 1.72 -4.89
N MET A 226 2.26 1.93 -3.66
CA MET A 226 2.50 0.85 -2.70
C MET A 226 1.20 0.17 -2.26
N MET A 227 0.12 0.93 -2.08
CA MET A 227 -1.22 0.36 -1.86
C MET A 227 -1.66 -0.52 -3.04
N GLY A 228 -1.34 -0.11 -4.27
CA GLY A 228 -1.58 -0.92 -5.46
C GLY A 228 -0.75 -2.22 -5.47
N PHE A 229 0.52 -2.18 -5.04
CA PHE A 229 1.34 -3.39 -4.87
C PHE A 229 0.78 -4.34 -3.80
N ILE A 230 0.26 -3.79 -2.69
CA ILE A 230 -0.46 -4.58 -1.68
C ILE A 230 -1.67 -5.27 -2.31
N TYR A 231 -2.47 -4.55 -3.10
CA TYR A 231 -3.60 -5.14 -3.84
C TYR A 231 -3.15 -6.26 -4.80
N LEU A 232 -2.05 -6.06 -5.51
CA LEU A 232 -1.47 -7.06 -6.41
C LEU A 232 -1.09 -8.33 -5.64
N LEU A 233 -0.34 -8.20 -4.53
CA LEU A 233 0.08 -9.34 -3.70
C LEU A 233 -1.11 -10.12 -3.14
N LEU A 234 -2.12 -9.43 -2.62
CA LEU A 234 -3.37 -10.04 -2.16
C LEU A 234 -4.09 -10.78 -3.29
N SER A 235 -4.12 -10.20 -4.49
CA SER A 235 -4.74 -10.80 -5.67
C SER A 235 -4.01 -12.06 -6.15
N LEU A 236 -2.67 -12.04 -6.17
CA LEU A 236 -1.85 -13.20 -6.51
C LEU A 236 -2.08 -14.35 -5.52
N ARG A 237 -2.11 -14.05 -4.22
CA ARG A 237 -2.43 -15.04 -3.18
C ARG A 237 -3.81 -15.65 -3.37
N ALA A 238 -4.82 -14.82 -3.60
CA ALA A 238 -6.18 -15.29 -3.86
C ALA A 238 -6.23 -16.22 -5.09
N GLY A 239 -5.51 -15.89 -6.16
CA GLY A 239 -5.40 -16.73 -7.35
C GLY A 239 -4.78 -18.11 -7.06
N LYS A 240 -3.74 -18.19 -6.23
CA LYS A 240 -3.10 -19.46 -5.80
C LYS A 240 -4.05 -20.31 -4.96
N VAL A 241 -4.72 -19.70 -3.98
CA VAL A 241 -5.69 -20.42 -3.12
C VAL A 241 -6.84 -20.97 -3.95
N ASN A 242 -7.36 -20.19 -4.91
CA ASN A 242 -8.47 -20.60 -5.76
C ASN A 242 -8.08 -21.77 -6.69
N TYR A 243 -6.86 -21.74 -7.23
CA TYR A 243 -6.34 -22.82 -8.07
C TYR A 243 -6.28 -24.15 -7.31
N GLN A 244 -5.74 -24.14 -6.10
CA GLN A 244 -5.66 -25.35 -5.27
C GLN A 244 -7.05 -25.86 -4.88
N ARG A 245 -8.02 -24.97 -4.64
CA ARG A 245 -9.40 -25.38 -4.37
C ARG A 245 -10.04 -26.08 -5.57
N LYS A 246 -9.86 -25.57 -6.79
CA LYS A 246 -10.39 -26.21 -8.01
C LYS A 246 -9.85 -27.63 -8.19
N ILE A 247 -8.54 -27.83 -7.94
CA ILE A 247 -7.92 -29.16 -8.00
C ILE A 247 -8.55 -30.13 -6.98
N VAL A 248 -8.97 -29.64 -5.81
CA VAL A 248 -9.64 -30.48 -4.81
C VAL A 248 -11.08 -30.78 -5.21
N SER A 249 -11.80 -29.83 -5.80
CA SER A 249 -13.20 -30.06 -6.22
C SER A 249 -13.34 -30.97 -7.45
N GLU A 250 -12.28 -31.09 -8.25
CA GLU A 250 -12.23 -31.97 -9.43
C GLU A 250 -11.80 -33.41 -9.09
N LYS A 251 -11.50 -33.71 -7.82
CA LYS A 251 -11.14 -35.04 -7.31
C LYS A 251 -12.23 -35.61 -6.42
#